data_AF-A0A965V7C1-F1
#
_entry.id   AF-A0A965V7C1-F1
#
_cell.length_a   1.000
_cell.length_b   1.000
_cell.length_c   1.000
_cell.angle_alpha   90.00
_cell.angle_beta   90.00
_cell.angle_gamma   90.00
#
_symmetry.space_group_name_H-M   'P 1'
#
loop_
_entity.id
_entity.type
_entity.pdbx_description
1 polymer ?
#
loop_
_entity_poly.entity_id
_entity_poly.type
_entity_poly.pdbx_seq_one_letter_code
_entity_poly.pdbx_strand_id
1 'polypeptide(L)' 'MADMTVLITLTDVEPAVRLNALLEAAGITTVMCSPMDDIGAAVRRDRPAVIVFTGNLLDPQTLSL' A
#
# COMPACT_ATOMS: atom_id res chain seq x y z
N MET A 1 2.22 -19.46 9.76
CA MET A 1 1.46 -18.66 8.78
C MET A 1 2.50 -17.90 7.98
N ALA A 2 2.38 -17.80 6.66
CA ALA A 2 3.27 -16.92 5.90
C ALA A 2 3.03 -15.48 6.38
N ASP A 3 4.09 -14.74 6.68
CA ASP A 3 4.00 -13.34 7.05
C ASP A 3 3.36 -12.57 5.88
N MET A 4 2.14 -12.10 6.10
CA MET A 4 1.37 -11.39 5.08
C MET A 4 1.82 -9.92 5.07
N THR A 5 2.33 -9.47 3.93
CA THR A 5 2.71 -8.06 3.71
C THR A 5 1.62 -7.34 2.90
N VAL A 6 1.20 -6.17 3.38
CA VAL A 6 0.25 -5.28 2.70
C VAL A 6 0.97 -4.00 2.28
N LEU A 7 0.89 -3.64 0.99
CA LEU A 7 1.37 -2.35 0.52
C LEU A 7 0.22 -1.33 0.56
N ILE A 8 0.43 -0.19 1.21
CA ILE A 8 -0.56 0.89 1.33
C ILE A 8 -0.02 2.12 0.63
N THR A 9 -0.75 2.67 -0.34
CA THR A 9 -0.35 3.94 -0.96
C THR A 9 -0.64 5.12 -0.02
N LEU A 10 0.17 6.16 -0.07
CA LEU A 10 -0.01 7.40 0.70
C LEU A 10 -0.59 8.53 -0.16
N THR A 11 -1.47 8.19 -1.11
CA THR A 11 -2.15 9.19 -1.94
C THR A 11 -3.14 10.00 -1.12
N ASP A 12 -3.82 9.36 -0.16
CA ASP A 12 -4.54 10.03 0.92
C ASP A 12 -3.93 9.62 2.27
N VAL A 13 -3.28 10.58 2.94
CA VAL A 13 -2.38 10.31 4.07
C VAL A 13 -3.16 9.88 5.32
N GLU A 14 -4.26 10.56 5.64
CA GLU A 14 -5.05 10.27 6.84
C GLU A 14 -5.60 8.82 6.87
N PRO A 15 -6.33 8.34 5.84
CA PRO A 15 -6.82 6.97 5.83
C PRO A 15 -5.69 5.95 5.71
N ALA A 16 -4.59 6.26 5.02
CA ALA A 16 -3.44 5.35 4.90
C ALA A 16 -2.76 5.11 6.25
N VAL A 17 -2.45 6.17 7.00
CA VAL A 17 -1.81 6.08 8.32
C VAL A 17 -2.73 5.38 9.32
N ARG A 18 -4.03 5.68 9.28
CA ARG A 18 -5.00 5.01 10.14
C ARG A 18 -5.10 3.52 9.84
N LEU A 19 -5.13 3.12 8.58
CA LEU A 19 -5.15 1.72 8.18
C LEU A 19 -3.85 1.00 8.56
N ASN A 20 -2.70 1.63 8.36
CA ASN A 20 -1.40 1.10 8.75
C ASN A 20 -1.38 0.69 10.23
N ALA A 21 -1.78 1.61 11.10
CA ALA A 21 -1.82 1.36 12.54
C ALA A 21 -2.75 0.19 12.92
N LEU A 22 -3.89 0.06 12.24
CA LEU A 22 -4.83 -1.05 12.49
C LEU A 22 -4.27 -2.40 12.04
N LEU A 23 -3.58 -2.45 10.90
CA LEU A 23 -2.97 -3.67 10.38
C LEU A 23 -1.76 -4.11 11.21
N GLU A 24 -0.87 -3.18 11.56
CA GLU A 24 0.26 -3.46 12.45
C GLU A 24 -0.21 -3.93 13.83
N ALA A 25 -1.25 -3.31 14.39
CA ALA A 25 -1.86 -3.75 15.66
C ALA A 25 -2.46 -5.16 15.58
N ALA A 26 -2.85 -5.62 14.38
CA ALA A 26 -3.30 -6.98 14.11
C ALA A 26 -2.16 -7.95 13.79
N GLY A 27 -0.90 -7.51 13.86
CA GLY A 27 0.29 -8.32 13.56
C GLY A 27 0.54 -8.53 12.06
N ILE A 28 -0.04 -7.67 11.21
CA ILE A 28 0.16 -7.71 9.75
C ILE A 28 1.29 -6.75 9.38
N THR A 29 2.25 -7.22 8.59
CA THR A 29 3.33 -6.38 8.09
C THR A 29 2.81 -5.45 7.01
N THR A 30 3.18 -4.18 7.08
CA THR A 30 2.79 -3.16 6.12
C THR A 30 4.02 -2.52 5.46
N VAL A 31 3.83 -2.06 4.23
CA VAL A 31 4.78 -1.20 3.52
C VAL A 31 4.02 0.00 3.01
N MET A 32 4.49 1.21 3.32
CA MET A 32 3.88 2.43 2.82
C MET A 32 4.61 2.90 1.55
N CYS A 33 3.85 3.30 0.53
CA CYS A 33 4.36 3.78 -0.74
C CYS A 33 3.83 5.19 -1.00
N SER A 34 4.73 6.18 -1.02
CA SER A 34 4.36 7.55 -1.35
C SER A 34 4.03 7.70 -2.84
N PRO A 35 3.27 8.73 -3.24
CA PRO A 35 3.00 9.02 -4.65
C PRO A 35 4.27 9.30 -5.50
N MET A 36 5.38 9.62 -4.85
CA MET A 36 6.67 9.87 -5.52
C MET A 36 7.50 8.60 -5.71
N ASP A 37 7.09 7.50 -5.08
CA ASP A 37 7.79 6.21 -5.18
C ASP A 37 7.36 5.44 -6.44
N ASP A 38 8.28 4.65 -6.98
CA ASP A 38 7.94 3.63 -7.98
C ASP A 38 7.22 2.46 -7.30
N ILE A 39 5.89 2.45 -7.42
CA ILE A 39 5.05 1.37 -6.87
C ILE A 39 5.42 0.00 -7.44
N GLY A 40 5.82 -0.07 -8.71
CA GLY A 40 6.22 -1.33 -9.35
C GLY A 40 7.51 -1.87 -8.75
N ALA A 41 8.48 -1.00 -8.45
CA ALA A 41 9.70 -1.38 -7.76
C ALA A 41 9.40 -1.86 -6.33
N ALA A 42 8.50 -1.18 -5.61
CA ALA A 42 8.06 -1.59 -4.28
C ALA A 42 7.38 -2.97 -4.31
N VAL A 43 6.45 -3.21 -5.24
CA VAL A 43 5.79 -4.52 -5.40
C VAL A 43 6.79 -5.64 -5.69
N ARG A 44 7.79 -5.39 -6.56
CA ARG A 44 8.82 -6.40 -6.88
C ARG A 44 9.71 -6.73 -5.68
N ARG A 45 10.08 -5.72 -4.89
CA ARG A 45 10.95 -5.85 -3.72
C ARG A 45 10.22 -6.53 -2.56
N ASP A 46 9.05 -6.03 -2.22
CA ASP A 46 8.36 -6.37 -0.98
C ASP A 46 7.35 -7.51 -1.15
N ARG A 47 7.02 -7.87 -2.40
CA ARG A 47 6.09 -8.95 -2.80
C ARG A 47 4.81 -8.97 -1.93
N PRO A 48 4.07 -7.85 -1.84
CA PRO A 48 2.88 -7.78 -1.00
C PRO A 48 1.80 -8.75 -1.50
N ALA A 49 1.05 -9.33 -0.57
CA ALA A 49 -0.11 -10.16 -0.87
C ALA A 49 -1.32 -9.30 -1.26
N VAL A 50 -1.38 -8.06 -0.77
CA VAL A 50 -2.47 -7.10 -1.00
C VAL A 50 -1.88 -5.71 -1.22
N ILE A 51 -2.46 -4.96 -2.16
CA ILE A 51 -2.18 -3.54 -2.37
C ILE A 51 -3.45 -2.76 -2.05
N VAL A 52 -3.34 -1.73 -1.22
CA VAL A 52 -4.43 -0.80 -0.88
C VAL A 52 -4.12 0.56 -1.49
N PHE A 53 -4.93 0.96 -2.45
CA PHE A 53 -4.90 2.30 -3.04
C PHE A 53 -5.79 3.22 -2.21
N THR A 54 -5.19 4.25 -1.62
CA THR A 54 -5.89 5.17 -0.71
C THR A 54 -6.48 6.40 -1.40
N GLY A 55 -6.20 6.59 -2.70
CA GLY A 55 -6.76 7.69 -3.48
C GLY A 55 -6.46 7.56 -4.98
N ASN A 56 -6.99 8.52 -5.74
CA ASN A 56 -6.71 8.69 -7.17
C ASN A 56 -7.05 7.48 -8.06
N LEU A 57 -8.05 6.67 -7.66
CA LEU A 57 -8.47 5.45 -8.39
C LEU A 57 -8.92 5.70 -9.83
N LEU A 58 -9.36 6.92 -10.13
CA LEU A 58 -9.82 7.32 -11.47
C LEU A 58 -8.71 7.96 -12.30
N ASP A 59 -7.50 8.09 -11.75
CA ASP A 59 -6.36 8.59 -12.48
C ASP A 59 -5.96 7.58 -13.57
N PRO A 60 -5.71 8.04 -14.81
CA PRO A 60 -5.23 7.18 -15.87
C PRO A 60 -4.02 6.31 -15.47
N GLN A 61 -3.14 6.82 -14.60
CA GLN A 61 -1.97 6.08 -14.10
C GLN A 61 -2.37 4.91 -13.17
N THR A 62 -3.46 5.02 -12.43
CA THR A 62 -3.99 3.97 -11.54
C THR A 62 -4.88 2.98 -12.28
N LEU A 63 -5.55 3.41 -13.36
CA LEU A 63 -6.43 2.55 -14.17
C LEU A 63 -5.67 1.59 -15.11
N SER A 64 -4.38 1.84 -15.36
CA SER A 64 -3.56 1.05 -16.30
C SER A 64 -3.00 -0.27 -15.70
N LEU A 65 -3.63 -0.81 -14.65
CA LEU A 65 -3.23 -2.07 -14.00
C LEU A 65 -3.51 -3.31 -14.87
#